data_AF-A0A7S0HE29-F1
#
_entry.id   AF-A0A7S0HE29-F1
#
_cell.length_a   1.000
_cell.length_b   1.000
_cell.length_c   1.000
_cell.angle_alpha   90.00
_cell.angle_beta   90.00
_cell.angle_gamma   90.00
#
_symmetry.space_group_name_H-M   'P 1'
#
loop_
_entity.id
_entity.type
_entity.pdbx_description
1 polymer ?
#
loop_
_entity_poly.entity_id
_entity_poly.type
_entity_poly.pdbx_seq_one_letter_code
_entity_poly.pdbx_strand_id
1 'polypeptide(L)'
;QLVALTHLDANELYARGRLGPFDGVVSYNELQHEGFGNYGEVINPFADLLLVARSWCVSKPSADLLLMVPTCALDYIHWRDHRCYGKRMLRKLTGYWKFKSRSQSMMLGRLSLYILQK
;
A
#
# COMPACT_ATOMS: atom_id res chain seq x y z
N GLN A 1 20.07 12.46 6.34
CA GLN A 1 20.32 11.21 7.10
C GLN A 1 19.16 10.26 6.83
N LEU A 2 19.44 9.00 6.49
CA LEU A 2 18.41 7.96 6.35
C LEU A 2 18.33 7.17 7.66
N VAL A 3 17.11 6.92 8.14
CA VAL A 3 16.85 6.13 9.35
C VAL A 3 15.96 4.96 8.94
N ALA A 4 16.39 3.75 9.25
CA ALA A 4 15.56 2.56 9.12
C ALA A 4 14.86 2.30 10.45
N LEU A 5 13.55 2.09 10.42
CA LEU A 5 12.75 1.76 11.60
C LEU A 5 12.08 0.41 11.37
N THR A 6 12.07 -0.45 12.38
CA THR A 6 11.19 -1.62 12.36
C THR A 6 9.74 -1.18 12.57
N HIS A 7 8.79 -2.08 12.30
CA HIS A 7 7.38 -1.81 12.59
C HIS A 7 7.14 -1.55 14.09
N LEU A 8 7.91 -2.19 14.98
CA LEU A 8 7.82 -1.97 16.42
C LEU A 8 8.31 -0.57 16.80
N ASP A 9 9.47 -0.16 16.29
CA ASP A 9 10.03 1.18 16.55
C ASP A 9 9.09 2.27 16.03
N ALA A 10 8.55 2.09 14.82
CA ALA A 10 7.62 3.04 14.22
C ALA A 10 6.32 3.15 15.04
N ASN A 11 5.78 2.04 15.53
CA ASN A 11 4.58 2.03 16.36
C ASN A 11 4.82 2.70 17.72
N GLU A 12 5.97 2.47 18.36
CA GLU A 12 6.34 3.10 19.61
C GLU A 12 6.49 4.62 19.45
N LEU A 13 7.16 5.06 18.39
CA LEU A 13 7.27 6.48 18.04
C LEU A 13 5.90 7.09 17.73
N TYR A 14 5.02 6.38 17.02
CA TYR A 14 3.67 6.85 16.73
C TYR A 14 2.84 7.03 18.01
N ALA A 15 2.84 6.03 18.89
CA ALA A 15 2.13 6.06 20.17
C ALA A 15 2.61 7.20 21.09
N ARG A 16 3.89 7.58 20.99
CA ARG A 16 4.47 8.72 21.72
C ARG A 16 4.33 10.07 21.03
N GLY A 17 3.71 10.12 19.85
CA GLY A 17 3.58 11.35 19.05
C GLY A 17 4.92 11.86 18.47
N ARG A 18 5.91 10.97 18.31
CA ARG A 18 7.29 11.29 17.87
C ARG A 18 7.66 10.80 16.48
N LEU A 19 6.83 9.98 15.82
CA LEU A 19 7.12 9.47 14.47
C LEU A 19 7.20 10.60 13.42
N GLY A 20 6.39 11.66 13.62
CA GLY A 20 6.24 12.75 12.66
C GLY A 20 5.48 12.33 11.39
N PRO A 21 4.87 13.27 10.65
CA PRO A 21 4.19 12.94 9.41
C PRO A 21 5.15 12.84 8.23
N PHE A 22 4.98 11.82 7.39
CA PHE A 22 5.81 11.59 6.21
C PHE A 22 5.38 12.48 5.03
N ASP A 23 6.37 12.99 4.28
CA ASP A 23 6.18 13.77 3.05
C ASP A 23 5.80 12.91 1.84
N GLY A 24 6.00 11.60 1.92
CA GLY A 24 5.63 10.67 0.87
C GLY A 24 5.63 9.23 1.35
N VAL A 25 4.96 8.36 0.59
CA VAL A 25 4.85 6.93 0.86
C VAL A 25 5.18 6.19 -0.43
N VAL A 26 5.97 5.12 -0.33
CA VAL A 26 6.30 4.26 -1.46
C VAL A 26 5.96 2.83 -1.10
N SER A 27 5.15 2.19 -1.95
CA SER A 27 4.91 0.75 -1.90
C SER A 27 5.17 0.17 -3.28
N TYR A 28 6.17 -0.70 -3.37
CA TYR A 28 6.57 -1.36 -4.60
C TYR A 28 6.25 -2.85 -4.49
N ASN A 29 5.21 -3.33 -5.18
CA ASN A 29 4.98 -4.76 -5.36
C ASN A 29 5.02 -5.62 -4.07
N GLU A 30 4.53 -5.11 -2.94
CA GLU A 30 4.43 -5.87 -1.68
C GLU A 30 2.97 -6.06 -1.24
N LEU A 31 2.14 -5.02 -1.37
CA LEU A 31 0.77 -5.01 -0.82
C LEU A 31 -0.11 -6.18 -1.28
N GLN A 32 0.11 -6.71 -2.48
CA GLN A 32 -0.66 -7.84 -2.98
C GLN A 32 -0.45 -9.14 -2.20
N HIS A 33 0.61 -9.26 -1.41
CA HIS A 33 0.94 -10.43 -0.59
C HIS A 33 0.38 -10.33 0.84
N GLU A 34 -0.23 -9.19 1.19
CA GLU A 34 -0.65 -8.90 2.55
C GLU A 34 -1.89 -9.70 2.98
N GLY A 35 -1.83 -10.22 4.20
CA GLY A 35 -2.97 -10.87 4.86
C GLY A 35 -3.21 -12.33 4.49
N PHE A 36 -2.24 -12.99 3.85
CA PHE A 36 -2.33 -14.43 3.54
C PHE A 36 -1.88 -15.37 4.65
N GLY A 37 -1.27 -14.88 5.73
CA GLY A 37 -0.76 -15.73 6.81
C GLY A 37 0.55 -16.43 6.44
N ASN A 38 1.30 -15.87 5.48
CA ASN A 38 2.52 -16.50 4.95
C ASN A 38 3.65 -16.53 5.97
N TYR A 39 3.63 -15.64 6.97
CA TYR A 39 4.64 -15.52 8.02
C TYR A 39 4.09 -15.90 9.40
N GLY A 40 2.97 -16.62 9.46
CA GLY A 40 2.30 -17.03 10.70
C GLY A 40 1.37 -15.97 11.30
N GLU A 41 1.16 -14.85 10.61
CA GLU A 41 0.13 -13.87 10.96
C GLU A 41 -1.29 -14.42 10.77
N VAL A 42 -2.25 -13.86 11.52
CA VAL A 42 -3.67 -14.16 11.32
C VAL A 42 -4.09 -13.71 9.92
N ILE A 43 -4.71 -14.61 9.16
CA ILE A 43 -5.26 -14.30 7.83
C ILE A 43 -6.21 -13.11 7.95
N ASN A 44 -5.97 -12.09 7.13
CA ASN A 44 -6.76 -10.88 7.11
C ASN A 44 -7.08 -10.45 5.66
N PRO A 45 -8.33 -10.63 5.20
CA PRO A 45 -8.70 -10.28 3.83
C PRO A 45 -8.66 -8.76 3.54
N PHE A 46 -8.42 -7.91 4.53
CA PHE A 46 -8.34 -6.45 4.36
C PHE A 46 -6.96 -5.87 4.70
N ALA A 47 -5.92 -6.71 4.87
CA ALA A 47 -4.60 -6.25 5.30
C ALA A 47 -4.00 -5.15 4.40
N ASP A 48 -4.05 -5.36 3.08
CA ASP A 48 -3.67 -4.39 2.05
C ASP A 48 -4.38 -3.03 2.19
N LEU A 49 -5.71 -3.05 2.33
CA LEU A 49 -6.52 -1.85 2.50
C LEU A 49 -6.16 -1.11 3.80
N LEU A 50 -5.98 -1.87 4.89
CA LEU A 50 -5.62 -1.31 6.19
C LEU A 50 -4.21 -0.68 6.17
N LEU A 51 -3.26 -1.27 5.45
CA LEU A 51 -1.92 -0.71 5.30
C LEU A 51 -1.94 0.61 4.51
N VAL A 52 -2.69 0.69 3.41
CA VAL A 52 -2.85 1.94 2.65
C VAL A 52 -3.63 3.00 3.43
N ALA A 53 -4.57 2.61 4.29
CA ALA A 53 -5.27 3.53 5.19
C ALA A 53 -4.34 4.04 6.31
N ARG A 54 -3.52 3.16 6.91
CA ARG A 54 -2.54 3.54 7.95
C ARG A 54 -1.50 4.50 7.39
N SER A 55 -1.02 4.27 6.17
CA SER A 55 -0.07 5.18 5.53
C SER A 55 -0.67 6.57 5.38
N TRP A 56 -1.96 6.67 5.00
CA TRP A 56 -2.67 7.95 4.97
C TRP A 56 -2.66 8.66 6.32
N CYS A 57 -2.89 7.96 7.44
CA CYS A 57 -2.89 8.55 8.78
C CYS A 57 -1.56 9.18 9.18
N VAL A 58 -0.43 8.59 8.76
CA VAL A 58 0.92 9.06 9.12
C VAL A 58 1.51 10.01 8.07
N SER A 59 0.77 10.42 7.04
CA SER A 59 1.26 11.32 5.99
C SER A 59 0.78 12.76 6.17
N LYS A 60 1.59 13.72 5.70
CA LYS A 60 1.19 15.14 5.59
C LYS A 60 0.05 15.31 4.57
N PRO A 61 -0.77 16.37 4.66
CA PRO A 61 -1.81 16.65 3.66
C PRO A 61 -1.29 16.80 2.22
N SER A 62 -0.04 17.23 2.05
CA SER A 62 0.59 17.39 0.72
C SER A 62 1.28 16.14 0.21
N ALA A 63 1.29 15.04 0.98
CA ALA A 63 2.10 13.88 0.70
C ALA A 63 1.60 13.09 -0.52
N ASP A 64 2.54 12.54 -1.27
CA ASP A 64 2.28 11.66 -2.40
C ASP A 64 2.50 10.19 -2.02
N LEU A 65 1.61 9.33 -2.49
CA LEU A 65 1.74 7.87 -2.45
C LEU A 65 2.10 7.36 -3.85
N LEU A 66 3.27 6.74 -3.95
CA LEU A 66 3.67 5.93 -5.10
C LEU A 66 3.30 4.48 -4.81
N LEU A 67 2.27 4.00 -5.50
CA LEU A 67 1.67 2.68 -5.29
C LEU A 67 1.84 1.84 -6.55
N MET A 68 2.65 0.78 -6.49
CA MET A 68 2.75 -0.19 -7.57
C MET A 68 2.17 -1.54 -7.19
N VAL A 69 1.15 -1.96 -7.93
CA VAL A 69 0.40 -3.19 -7.68
C VAL A 69 -0.01 -3.91 -8.98
N PRO A 70 -0.22 -5.23 -8.95
CA PRO A 70 -0.74 -5.98 -10.08
C PRO A 70 -2.20 -5.62 -10.38
N THR A 71 -2.46 -5.24 -11.63
CA THR A 71 -3.79 -4.85 -12.11
C THR A 71 -4.35 -5.85 -13.10
N CYS A 72 -5.60 -6.28 -12.92
CA CYS A 72 -6.25 -7.28 -13.76
C CYS A 72 -7.63 -6.84 -14.24
N ALA A 73 -8.18 -7.55 -15.22
CA ALA A 73 -9.53 -7.29 -15.72
C ALA A 73 -10.59 -7.51 -14.61
N LEU A 74 -10.41 -8.55 -13.80
CA LEU A 74 -11.26 -8.89 -12.65
C LEU A 74 -10.43 -8.96 -11.38
N ASP A 75 -11.06 -8.65 -10.26
CA ASP A 75 -10.48 -8.86 -8.93
C ASP A 75 -10.34 -10.37 -8.70
N TYR A 76 -9.14 -10.83 -8.36
CA TYR A 76 -8.95 -12.22 -7.95
C TYR A 76 -7.84 -12.36 -6.90
N ILE A 77 -7.88 -13.50 -6.23
CA ILE A 77 -6.88 -13.93 -5.26
C ILE A 77 -6.32 -15.25 -5.76
N HIS A 78 -5.00 -15.30 -5.94
CA HIS A 78 -4.28 -16.56 -6.03
C HIS A 78 -3.86 -16.93 -4.60
N TRP A 79 -4.48 -17.97 -4.04
CA TRP A 79 -4.36 -18.31 -2.62
C TRP A 79 -2.89 -18.46 -2.19
N ARG A 80 -2.51 -17.74 -1.12
CA ARG A 80 -1.14 -17.63 -0.54
C ARG A 80 -0.08 -16.98 -1.42
N ASP A 81 -0.40 -16.64 -2.64
CA ASP A 81 0.51 -15.99 -3.55
C ASP A 81 0.22 -14.50 -3.58
N HIS A 82 -0.73 -14.05 -4.40
CA HIS A 82 -1.00 -12.62 -4.56
C HIS A 82 -2.47 -12.32 -4.85
N ARG A 83 -2.88 -11.08 -4.55
CA ARG A 83 -4.04 -10.44 -5.16
C ARG A 83 -3.70 -9.85 -6.51
N CYS A 84 -4.65 -9.91 -7.43
CA CYS A 84 -4.66 -8.97 -8.54
C CYS A 84 -5.85 -8.03 -8.44
N TYR A 85 -5.58 -6.73 -8.55
CA TYR A 85 -6.56 -5.69 -8.33
C TYR A 85 -7.31 -5.39 -9.63
N GLY A 86 -8.59 -5.78 -9.66
CA GLY A 86 -9.54 -5.31 -10.66
C GLY A 86 -10.13 -3.96 -10.26
N LYS A 87 -11.09 -3.49 -11.04
CA LYS A 87 -11.69 -2.15 -10.84
C LYS A 87 -12.35 -1.99 -9.46
N ARG A 88 -12.87 -3.06 -8.82
CA ARG A 88 -13.58 -2.91 -7.54
C ARG A 88 -12.60 -2.84 -6.39
N MET A 89 -11.61 -3.72 -6.30
CA MET A 89 -10.63 -3.68 -5.21
C MET A 89 -9.67 -2.51 -5.37
N LEU A 90 -9.28 -2.15 -6.60
CA LEU A 90 -8.42 -0.99 -6.81
C LEU A 90 -9.05 0.30 -6.25
N ARG A 91 -10.35 0.53 -6.49
CA ARG A 91 -11.06 1.69 -5.93
C ARG A 91 -11.11 1.69 -4.40
N LYS A 92 -11.16 0.51 -3.77
CA LYS A 92 -11.10 0.40 -2.30
C LYS A 92 -9.70 0.70 -1.80
N LEU A 93 -8.69 0.12 -2.46
CA LEU A 93 -7.27 0.28 -2.12
C LEU A 93 -6.86 1.75 -2.18
N THR A 94 -7.25 2.47 -3.23
CA THR A 94 -6.90 3.87 -3.42
C THR A 94 -7.94 4.85 -2.84
N GLY A 95 -8.95 4.38 -2.11
CA GLY A 95 -10.14 5.18 -1.76
C GLY A 95 -9.86 6.42 -0.90
N TYR A 96 -8.82 6.37 -0.05
CA TYR A 96 -8.42 7.50 0.80
C TYR A 96 -7.52 8.52 0.10
N TRP A 97 -6.99 8.18 -1.07
CA TRP A 97 -6.00 8.99 -1.78
C TRP A 97 -6.58 9.50 -3.09
N LYS A 98 -6.34 10.77 -3.42
CA LYS A 98 -6.75 11.40 -4.67
C LYS A 98 -5.84 10.97 -5.80
N PHE A 99 -6.42 10.57 -6.92
CA PHE A 99 -5.68 10.19 -8.11
C PHE A 99 -4.97 11.40 -8.74
N LYS A 100 -3.66 11.29 -9.01
CA LYS A 100 -2.92 12.27 -9.83
C LYS A 100 -2.59 11.70 -11.20
N SER A 101 -1.88 10.59 -11.24
CA SER A 101 -1.46 9.99 -12.51
C SER A 101 -1.23 8.48 -12.39
N ARG A 102 -1.13 7.83 -13.55
CA ARG A 102 -0.83 6.42 -13.68
C ARG A 102 0.26 6.24 -14.74
N SER A 103 1.21 5.37 -14.45
CA SER A 103 2.14 4.84 -15.44
C SER A 103 2.03 3.33 -15.47
N GLN A 104 2.02 2.74 -16.66
CA GLN A 104 1.98 1.30 -16.84
C GLN A 104 3.25 0.89 -17.59
N SER A 105 4.08 0.07 -16.96
CA SER A 105 5.26 -0.48 -17.62
C SER A 105 4.83 -1.69 -18.45
N MET A 106 5.08 -1.64 -19.77
CA MET A 106 4.91 -2.83 -20.62
C MET A 106 5.95 -3.92 -20.31
N MET A 107 7.07 -3.59 -19.64
CA MET A 107 8.17 -4.51 -19.37
C MET A 107 8.01 -5.36 -18.09
N LEU A 108 7.15 -4.98 -17.13
CA LEU A 108 7.11 -5.58 -15.79
C LEU A 108 5.87 -6.46 -15.53
N GLY A 109 5.29 -7.05 -16.58
CA GLY A 109 4.01 -7.75 -16.45
C GLY A 109 2.88 -6.78 -16.05
N ARG A 110 1.73 -7.30 -15.60
CA ARG A 110 0.51 -6.51 -15.32
C ARG A 110 0.62 -5.54 -14.12
N LEU A 111 1.81 -5.07 -13.74
CA LEU A 111 2.00 -4.06 -12.72
C LEU A 111 1.63 -2.66 -13.23
N SER A 112 0.92 -1.91 -12.40
CA SER A 112 0.60 -0.51 -12.66
C SER A 112 1.10 0.35 -11.51
N LEU A 113 1.81 1.42 -11.85
CA LEU A 113 2.22 2.46 -10.91
C LEU A 113 1.16 3.55 -10.88
N TYR A 114 0.72 3.88 -9.67
CA TYR A 114 -0.18 4.98 -9.38
C TYR A 114 0.55 6.03 -8.56
N ILE A 115 0.39 7.29 -8.94
CA ILE A 115 0.77 8.44 -8.13
C ILE A 115 -0.53 9.03 -7.59
N LEU A 116 -0.64 9.06 -6.27
CA LEU A 116 -1.83 9.52 -5.56
C LEU A 116 -1.41 10.60 -4.55
N GLN A 117 -2.30 11.51 -4.19
CA GLN A 117 -2.06 12.54 -3.19
C GLN A 117 -3.09 12.45 -2.07
N LYS A 118 -2.68 12.73 -0.84
CA LYS A 118 -3.61 12.89 0.29
C LYS A 118 -4.55 14.09 0.08
#